data_AF-A0AAP0WXM1-F1
#
_entry.id   AF-A0AAP0WXM1-F1
#
_cell.length_a   1.000
_cell.length_b   1.000
_cell.length_c   1.000
_cell.angle_alpha   90.00
_cell.angle_beta   90.00
_cell.angle_gamma   90.00
#
_symmetry.space_group_name_H-M   'P 1'
#
loop_
_entity.id
_entity.type
_entity.pdbx_description
1 polymer ?
#
loop_
_entity_poly.entity_id
_entity_poly.type
_entity_poly.pdbx_seq_one_letter_code
_entity_poly.pdbx_strand_id
1 'polypeptide(L)'
;MRTTVDEIKKFAGFIAEKLNNTSSKVCVCLPEKGVSALDAPGKPFYDPEATFTLINELQRLIQTNENQQVKVYPYHINDPEFANALVDSFLEISMKNSKDASPQHSEPNQDLHVDFSKNKSSGYEIISYSPSDFPDARPENLLRTQAIMQQLKDQINKGIPIIGAGAGTGISAKFEEAGGVDLIVVYNSGRFRMAGRGSLAGLLPFADANAVVLEMANEVLPVVKEVPVLAGVCATDPFRRMDYFLKQLESIGFSGVQNFPTVGLFDGNFRQNLEETGMGYGLEVEMIGKAHKLGLLTTPYAFSPDEAVAMAKAGADIIVAHMGLTTSGSIGAKTSVSIEESVVRVQAIADAAHRINPHTIVLCHGGPISGPREAEFILKRTKGVHGFYGASSLERLPVEQAITSTVRQYKSISIE
;
A
#
# COMPACT_ATOMS: atom_id res chain seq x y z
N MET A 1 -1.82 22.83 -8.58
CA MET A 1 -2.08 23.36 -9.93
C MET A 1 -3.42 24.06 -9.86
N ARG A 2 -3.51 25.32 -10.30
CA ARG A 2 -4.75 26.08 -10.25
C ARG A 2 -5.43 26.08 -11.61
N THR A 3 -6.75 25.94 -11.60
CA THR A 3 -7.60 26.03 -12.78
C THR A 3 -7.63 27.46 -13.31
N THR A 4 -7.34 27.61 -14.59
CA THR A 4 -7.42 28.88 -15.33
C THR A 4 -8.87 29.34 -15.51
N VAL A 5 -9.08 30.61 -15.86
CA VAL A 5 -10.40 31.18 -16.16
C VAL A 5 -11.11 30.42 -17.29
N ASP A 6 -10.39 29.97 -18.31
CA ASP A 6 -10.95 29.18 -19.41
C ASP A 6 -11.38 27.77 -18.98
N GLU A 7 -10.61 27.14 -18.08
CA GLU A 7 -11.00 25.86 -17.48
C GLU A 7 -12.21 26.03 -16.57
N ILE A 8 -12.28 27.12 -15.79
CA ILE A 8 -13.42 27.46 -14.94
C ILE A 8 -14.72 27.61 -15.76
N LYS A 9 -14.66 28.27 -16.92
CA LYS A 9 -15.81 28.35 -17.85
C LYS A 9 -16.26 26.97 -18.33
N LYS A 10 -15.31 26.09 -18.66
CA LYS A 10 -15.61 24.70 -19.07
C LYS A 10 -16.26 23.91 -17.93
N PHE A 11 -15.75 24.04 -16.70
CA PHE A 11 -16.34 23.39 -15.53
C PHE A 11 -17.73 23.92 -15.21
N ALA A 12 -17.94 25.24 -15.27
CA ALA A 12 -19.26 25.84 -15.09
C ALA A 12 -20.27 25.31 -16.13
N GLY A 13 -19.85 25.19 -17.41
CA GLY A 13 -20.65 24.57 -18.46
C GLY A 13 -21.02 23.12 -18.17
N PHE A 14 -20.04 22.30 -17.80
CA PHE A 14 -20.26 20.89 -17.45
C PHE A 14 -21.20 20.69 -16.25
N ILE A 15 -21.05 21.52 -15.21
CA ILE A 15 -21.91 21.48 -14.03
C ILE A 15 -23.34 21.91 -14.39
N ALA A 16 -23.48 23.04 -15.10
CA ALA A 16 -24.78 23.56 -15.50
C ALA A 16 -25.54 22.59 -16.42
N GLU A 17 -24.87 21.96 -17.38
CA GLU A 17 -25.46 20.95 -18.26
C GLU A 17 -26.09 19.79 -17.48
N LYS A 18 -25.37 19.25 -16.48
CA LYS A 18 -25.89 18.17 -15.63
C LYS A 18 -27.07 18.62 -14.79
N LEU A 19 -26.97 19.81 -14.20
CA LEU A 19 -28.02 20.35 -13.34
C LEU A 19 -29.28 20.68 -14.14
N ASN A 20 -29.17 21.23 -15.35
CA ASN A 20 -30.33 21.54 -16.20
C ASN A 20 -31.07 20.29 -16.69
N ASN A 21 -30.44 19.12 -16.66
CA ASN A 21 -31.06 17.84 -17.04
C ASN A 21 -31.61 17.04 -15.84
N THR A 22 -31.60 17.62 -14.63
CA THR A 22 -32.10 16.93 -13.44
C THR A 22 -33.64 16.92 -13.37
N SER A 23 -34.21 15.81 -12.92
CA SER A 23 -35.64 15.71 -12.58
C SER A 23 -35.92 15.93 -11.08
N SER A 24 -34.86 16.05 -10.27
CA SER A 24 -34.94 16.24 -8.81
C SER A 24 -34.92 17.72 -8.44
N LYS A 25 -35.46 18.08 -7.28
CA LYS A 25 -35.39 19.45 -6.76
C LYS A 25 -33.96 19.75 -6.27
N VAL A 26 -33.34 20.80 -6.78
CA VAL A 26 -31.95 21.18 -6.49
C VAL A 26 -31.85 22.66 -6.15
N CYS A 27 -31.08 22.98 -5.11
CA CYS A 27 -30.65 24.34 -4.79
C CYS A 27 -29.12 24.40 -4.78
N VAL A 28 -28.53 25.20 -5.66
CA VAL A 28 -27.08 25.41 -5.74
C VAL A 28 -26.74 26.63 -4.91
N CYS A 29 -25.95 26.46 -3.86
CA CYS A 29 -25.48 27.55 -3.01
C CYS A 29 -24.02 27.85 -3.34
N LEU A 30 -23.71 29.10 -3.70
CA LEU A 30 -22.40 29.52 -4.17
C LEU A 30 -21.75 30.48 -3.14
N PRO A 31 -20.56 30.17 -2.61
CA PRO A 31 -19.83 31.04 -1.69
C PRO A 31 -18.99 32.06 -2.44
N GLU A 32 -19.34 33.34 -2.33
CA GLU A 32 -18.73 34.44 -3.07
C GLU A 32 -17.24 34.65 -2.74
N LYS A 33 -16.81 34.31 -1.52
CA LYS A 33 -15.44 34.58 -1.06
C LYS A 33 -14.47 33.42 -1.27
N GLY A 34 -14.91 32.28 -1.78
CA GLY A 34 -14.05 31.15 -2.10
C GLY A 34 -14.72 29.79 -1.92
N VAL A 35 -14.31 28.81 -2.72
CA VAL A 35 -14.93 27.48 -2.86
C VAL A 35 -14.10 26.33 -2.24
N SER A 36 -12.97 26.62 -1.62
CA SER A 36 -12.00 25.69 -1.04
C SER A 36 -11.20 26.33 0.09
N ALA A 37 -10.58 25.55 0.97
CA ALA A 37 -9.77 26.09 2.07
C ALA A 37 -8.53 26.89 1.63
N LEU A 38 -8.04 26.64 0.41
CA LEU A 38 -6.85 27.31 -0.15
C LEU A 38 -7.21 28.58 -0.94
N ASP A 39 -8.51 28.80 -1.09
CA ASP A 39 -9.28 29.95 -1.57
C ASP A 39 -9.16 31.30 -0.89
N ALA A 40 -8.74 31.28 0.37
CA ALA A 40 -8.95 32.41 1.25
C ALA A 40 -7.90 33.51 1.02
N PRO A 41 -8.19 34.78 1.35
CA PRO A 41 -7.20 35.86 1.28
C PRO A 41 -5.87 35.47 1.93
N GLY A 42 -4.77 35.60 1.16
CA GLY A 42 -3.41 35.26 1.61
C GLY A 42 -3.02 33.78 1.51
N LYS A 43 -3.90 32.91 0.99
CA LYS A 43 -3.57 31.50 0.72
C LYS A 43 -3.03 31.30 -0.69
N PRO A 44 -2.34 30.16 -0.98
CA PRO A 44 -1.70 29.92 -2.27
C PRO A 44 -2.65 29.97 -3.46
N PHE A 45 -3.94 29.70 -3.24
CA PHE A 45 -4.98 29.78 -4.25
C PHE A 45 -5.97 30.92 -3.95
N TYR A 46 -5.55 32.08 -3.48
CA TYR A 46 -6.41 33.27 -3.53
C TYR A 46 -6.45 33.87 -4.94
N ASP A 47 -7.60 33.86 -5.60
CA ASP A 47 -7.82 34.54 -6.90
C ASP A 47 -9.31 34.93 -7.01
N PRO A 48 -9.66 36.18 -6.67
CA PRO A 48 -11.03 36.63 -6.69
C PRO A 48 -11.63 36.70 -8.10
N GLU A 49 -10.82 36.84 -9.15
CA GLU A 49 -11.31 36.89 -10.54
C GLU A 49 -11.77 35.52 -11.02
N ALA A 50 -11.00 34.48 -10.70
CA ALA A 50 -11.35 33.09 -10.96
C ALA A 50 -12.66 32.69 -10.25
N THR A 51 -12.78 33.01 -8.96
CA THR A 51 -13.98 32.73 -8.16
C THR A 51 -15.20 33.48 -8.69
N PHE A 52 -15.04 34.77 -9.00
CA PHE A 52 -16.10 35.57 -9.62
C PHE A 52 -16.56 34.97 -10.96
N THR A 53 -15.62 34.55 -11.80
CA THR A 53 -15.92 33.93 -13.10
C THR A 53 -16.77 32.67 -12.92
N LEU A 54 -16.40 31.78 -11.99
CA LEU A 54 -17.14 30.54 -11.74
C LEU A 54 -18.59 30.84 -11.34
N ILE A 55 -18.77 31.77 -10.40
CA ILE A 55 -20.08 32.11 -9.85
C ILE A 55 -20.95 32.74 -10.93
N ASN A 56 -20.42 33.72 -11.66
CA ASN A 56 -21.15 34.40 -12.72
C ASN A 56 -21.56 33.45 -13.85
N GLU A 57 -20.67 32.53 -14.26
CA GLU A 57 -21.00 31.53 -15.28
C GLU A 57 -22.05 30.53 -14.80
N LEU A 58 -21.96 30.04 -13.57
CA LEU A 58 -22.97 29.13 -13.02
C LEU A 58 -24.34 29.81 -12.88
N GLN A 59 -24.39 31.05 -12.40
CA GLN A 59 -25.63 31.82 -12.35
C GLN A 59 -26.24 32.06 -13.73
N ARG A 60 -25.41 32.27 -14.75
CA ARG A 60 -25.86 32.51 -16.13
C ARG A 60 -26.34 31.24 -16.83
N LEU A 61 -25.68 30.11 -16.60
CA LEU A 61 -25.89 28.86 -17.34
C LEU A 61 -26.93 27.94 -16.71
N ILE A 62 -27.12 28.00 -15.39
CA ILE A 62 -28.12 27.20 -14.69
C ILE A 62 -29.51 27.80 -14.91
N GLN A 63 -30.45 26.98 -15.37
CA GLN A 63 -31.84 27.39 -15.55
C GLN A 63 -32.55 27.41 -14.19
N THR A 64 -33.07 28.57 -13.79
CA THR A 64 -33.82 28.69 -12.53
C THR A 64 -35.32 28.51 -12.76
N ASN A 65 -35.94 27.60 -12.01
CA ASN A 65 -37.37 27.31 -12.04
C ASN A 65 -37.84 26.82 -10.64
N GLU A 66 -39.07 26.33 -10.51
CA GLU A 66 -39.60 25.87 -9.22
C GLU A 66 -38.79 24.74 -8.57
N ASN A 67 -38.13 23.92 -9.39
CA ASN A 67 -37.34 22.78 -8.95
C ASN A 67 -35.83 23.07 -8.93
N GLN A 68 -35.37 24.19 -9.48
CA GLN A 68 -33.95 24.49 -9.60
C GLN A 68 -33.67 25.94 -9.23
N GLN A 69 -32.85 26.14 -8.19
CA GLN A 69 -32.48 27.46 -7.70
C GLN A 69 -30.96 27.63 -7.61
N VAL A 70 -30.48 28.85 -7.81
CA VAL A 70 -29.09 29.25 -7.53
C VAL A 70 -29.13 30.39 -6.54
N LYS A 71 -28.44 30.24 -5.41
CA LYS A 71 -28.30 31.24 -4.36
C LYS A 71 -26.82 31.57 -4.17
N VAL A 72 -26.49 32.85 -4.08
CA VAL A 72 -25.12 33.32 -3.83
C VAL A 72 -25.06 33.93 -2.44
N TYR A 73 -24.00 33.61 -1.70
CA TYR A 73 -23.82 34.05 -0.31
C TYR A 73 -22.48 34.76 -0.14
N PRO A 74 -22.42 35.87 0.62
CA PRO A 74 -21.22 36.70 0.78
C PRO A 74 -20.22 36.12 1.79
N TYR A 75 -20.01 34.81 1.75
CA TYR A 75 -19.22 34.02 2.68
C TYR A 75 -18.20 33.16 1.94
N HIS A 76 -17.15 32.73 2.64
CA HIS A 76 -16.22 31.70 2.19
C HIS A 76 -16.83 30.32 2.49
N ILE A 77 -16.50 29.27 1.72
CA ILE A 77 -17.08 27.93 1.92
C ILE A 77 -16.89 27.35 3.34
N ASN A 78 -15.85 27.80 4.04
CA ASN A 78 -15.49 27.37 5.40
C ASN A 78 -16.02 28.30 6.50
N ASP A 79 -16.74 29.36 6.15
CA ASP A 79 -17.36 30.23 7.15
C ASP A 79 -18.58 29.49 7.76
N PRO A 80 -18.74 29.47 9.10
CA PRO A 80 -19.90 28.86 9.75
C PRO A 80 -21.24 29.39 9.22
N GLU A 81 -21.29 30.65 8.82
CA GLU A 81 -22.45 31.30 8.22
C GLU A 81 -22.84 30.67 6.88
N PHE A 82 -21.86 30.25 6.07
CA PHE A 82 -22.13 29.54 4.82
C PHE A 82 -22.68 28.13 5.09
N ALA A 83 -22.14 27.44 6.10
CA ALA A 83 -22.65 26.14 6.52
C ALA A 83 -24.11 26.22 7.00
N ASN A 84 -24.45 27.24 7.79
CA ASN A 84 -25.83 27.49 8.22
C ASN A 84 -26.75 27.76 7.01
N ALA A 85 -26.32 28.61 6.07
CA ALA A 85 -27.08 28.90 4.86
C ALA A 85 -27.32 27.67 3.96
N LEU A 86 -26.38 26.73 3.92
CA LEU A 86 -26.52 25.44 3.24
C LEU A 86 -27.57 24.57 3.92
N VAL A 87 -27.54 24.45 5.26
CA VAL A 87 -28.52 23.69 6.03
C VAL A 87 -29.91 24.27 5.82
N ASP A 88 -30.08 25.59 5.93
CA ASP A 88 -31.36 26.25 5.71
C ASP A 88 -31.91 25.98 4.30
N SER A 89 -31.05 26.13 3.27
CA SER A 89 -31.45 25.85 1.88
C SER A 89 -31.80 24.38 1.64
N PHE A 90 -31.12 23.45 2.31
CA PHE A 90 -31.45 22.03 2.27
C PHE A 90 -32.80 21.74 2.95
N LEU A 91 -33.06 22.33 4.11
CA LEU A 91 -34.33 22.18 4.82
C LEU A 91 -35.50 22.77 4.02
N GLU A 92 -35.31 23.92 3.37
CA GLU A 92 -36.32 24.52 2.49
C GLU A 92 -36.75 23.61 1.33
N ILE A 93 -35.80 22.84 0.77
CA ILE A 93 -36.12 21.92 -0.33
C ILE A 93 -36.58 20.54 0.16
N SER A 94 -36.17 20.12 1.37
CA SER A 94 -36.51 18.80 1.96
C SER A 94 -37.81 18.79 2.78
N MET A 95 -38.07 19.82 3.59
CA MET A 95 -39.21 19.84 4.54
C MET A 95 -40.58 20.09 3.87
N LYS A 96 -40.63 20.27 2.55
CA LYS A 96 -41.91 20.16 1.83
C LYS A 96 -42.44 18.72 1.77
N ASN A 97 -41.67 17.69 2.15
CA ASN A 97 -42.01 16.28 1.90
C ASN A 97 -41.86 15.30 3.09
N SER A 98 -41.78 15.73 4.36
CA SER A 98 -41.57 14.76 5.45
C SER A 98 -42.22 15.15 6.78
N LYS A 99 -43.42 14.60 7.04
CA LYS A 99 -43.84 14.22 8.38
C LYS A 99 -43.58 12.70 8.53
N ASP A 100 -43.14 12.33 9.72
CA ASP A 100 -42.94 10.97 10.26
C ASP A 100 -41.60 10.28 10.00
N ALA A 101 -40.73 10.27 11.02
CA ALA A 101 -40.38 9.06 11.77
C ALA A 101 -39.30 9.35 12.84
N SER A 102 -39.49 8.80 14.05
CA SER A 102 -38.53 8.82 15.16
C SER A 102 -37.88 7.43 15.34
N PRO A 103 -36.62 7.30 15.80
CA PRO A 103 -35.95 6.01 15.96
C PRO A 103 -35.91 5.52 17.42
N GLN A 104 -35.80 4.21 17.63
CA GLN A 104 -35.49 3.60 18.94
C GLN A 104 -34.22 2.74 18.90
N HIS A 105 -33.50 2.81 20.02
CA HIS A 105 -32.17 2.30 20.35
C HIS A 105 -32.09 0.79 20.63
N SER A 106 -30.85 0.27 20.54
CA SER A 106 -30.39 -1.06 20.97
C SER A 106 -29.30 -0.95 22.05
N GLU A 107 -29.11 -1.99 22.87
CA GLU A 107 -27.87 -2.25 23.62
C GLU A 107 -27.56 -3.77 23.75
N PRO A 108 -26.28 -4.19 23.98
CA PRO A 108 -25.79 -5.56 23.86
C PRO A 108 -25.16 -6.16 25.16
N ASN A 109 -24.72 -7.42 25.12
CA ASN A 109 -24.03 -8.08 26.26
C ASN A 109 -22.82 -8.96 25.85
N GLN A 110 -21.90 -9.11 26.82
CA GLN A 110 -20.46 -9.46 26.75
C GLN A 110 -20.06 -10.95 26.89
N ASP A 111 -18.87 -11.23 26.30
CA ASP A 111 -17.70 -12.07 26.60
C ASP A 111 -17.65 -13.17 27.70
N LEU A 112 -16.81 -14.19 27.43
CA LEU A 112 -16.10 -15.03 28.43
C LEU A 112 -14.71 -15.51 27.94
N HIS A 113 -13.72 -15.48 28.86
CA HIS A 113 -12.31 -15.87 28.76
C HIS A 113 -12.01 -17.21 29.48
N VAL A 114 -11.01 -18.00 29.04
CA VAL A 114 -10.29 -18.99 29.90
C VAL A 114 -8.81 -19.15 29.47
N ASP A 115 -7.96 -19.42 30.46
CA ASP A 115 -6.49 -19.34 30.58
C ASP A 115 -5.81 -20.74 30.61
N PHE A 116 -4.55 -20.92 30.16
CA PHE A 116 -3.75 -22.13 30.46
C PHE A 116 -2.21 -21.95 30.46
N SER A 117 -1.58 -22.75 31.33
CA SER A 117 -0.23 -22.62 31.90
C SER A 117 0.93 -23.36 31.18
N LYS A 118 2.15 -22.92 31.52
CA LYS A 118 3.53 -23.21 31.05
C LYS A 118 4.07 -24.66 31.16
N ASN A 119 5.07 -24.98 30.31
CA ASN A 119 6.22 -25.86 30.63
C ASN A 119 7.49 -25.52 29.79
N LYS A 120 8.69 -25.82 30.31
CA LYS A 120 10.04 -25.31 29.91
C LYS A 120 11.06 -26.38 29.43
N SER A 121 12.13 -25.88 28.77
CA SER A 121 13.53 -26.39 28.57
C SER A 121 13.85 -26.91 27.14
N SER A 122 15.04 -26.77 26.51
CA SER A 122 16.43 -26.28 26.79
C SER A 122 17.05 -25.83 25.43
N GLY A 123 17.98 -24.86 25.30
CA GLY A 123 19.43 -24.98 25.57
C GLY A 123 20.34 -24.82 24.31
N TYR A 124 20.34 -23.67 23.65
CA TYR A 124 21.41 -23.04 22.82
C TYR A 124 21.27 -21.52 22.98
N GLU A 125 22.21 -20.66 22.56
CA GLU A 125 21.98 -19.19 22.47
C GLU A 125 20.95 -18.88 21.36
N ILE A 126 19.75 -19.42 21.56
CA ILE A 126 18.51 -19.07 20.91
C ILE A 126 18.22 -17.68 21.45
N ILE A 127 17.98 -16.72 20.56
CA ILE A 127 17.31 -15.46 20.93
C ILE A 127 16.14 -15.88 21.82
N SER A 128 16.22 -15.60 23.11
CA SER A 128 15.25 -16.11 24.08
C SER A 128 13.93 -15.39 23.82
N TYR A 129 13.13 -15.93 22.90
CA TYR A 129 11.72 -15.62 22.76
C TYR A 129 11.06 -16.16 24.03
N SER A 130 10.92 -15.32 25.05
CA SER A 130 10.11 -15.70 26.19
C SER A 130 8.67 -15.73 25.71
N PRO A 131 7.87 -16.78 26.02
CA PRO A 131 6.44 -16.78 25.71
C PRO A 131 5.70 -15.55 26.27
N SER A 132 6.28 -14.85 27.25
CA SER A 132 5.77 -13.56 27.74
C SER A 132 5.81 -12.43 26.70
N ASP A 133 6.72 -12.52 25.73
CA ASP A 133 6.95 -11.46 24.74
C ASP A 133 5.98 -11.60 23.54
N PHE A 134 5.32 -12.76 23.42
CA PHE A 134 4.39 -13.12 22.33
C PHE A 134 3.10 -13.74 22.90
N PRO A 135 2.32 -12.98 23.69
CA PRO A 135 1.14 -13.51 24.36
C PRO A 135 0.05 -13.99 23.38
N ASP A 136 0.02 -13.42 22.18
CA ASP A 136 -0.99 -13.70 21.15
C ASP A 136 -0.55 -14.75 20.12
N ALA A 137 0.71 -15.19 20.16
CA ALA A 137 1.26 -16.12 19.17
C ALA A 137 0.90 -17.56 19.48
N ARG A 138 0.52 -18.31 18.45
CA ARG A 138 0.49 -19.77 18.54
C ARG A 138 1.93 -20.29 18.65
N PRO A 139 2.23 -21.27 19.53
CA PRO A 139 3.58 -21.81 19.66
C PRO A 139 4.17 -22.33 18.34
N GLU A 140 3.33 -22.90 17.48
CA GLU A 140 3.72 -23.40 16.16
C GLU A 140 4.23 -22.30 15.21
N ASN A 141 3.67 -21.08 15.28
CA ASN A 141 4.16 -19.96 14.50
C ASN A 141 5.56 -19.54 14.95
N LEU A 142 5.76 -19.41 16.27
CA LEU A 142 7.06 -19.03 16.82
C LEU A 142 8.14 -20.04 16.44
N LEU A 143 7.85 -21.33 16.57
CA LEU A 143 8.77 -22.40 16.16
C LEU A 143 9.07 -22.33 14.65
N ARG A 144 8.06 -22.09 13.82
CA ARG A 144 8.23 -21.95 12.37
C ARG A 144 9.11 -20.74 12.03
N THR A 145 8.79 -19.57 12.55
CA THR A 145 9.55 -18.33 12.32
C THR A 145 10.99 -18.47 12.80
N GLN A 146 11.21 -19.09 13.96
CA GLN A 146 12.56 -19.38 14.46
C GLN A 146 13.33 -20.32 13.53
N ALA A 147 12.69 -21.39 13.04
CA ALA A 147 13.32 -22.33 12.10
C ALA A 147 13.71 -21.63 10.79
N ILE A 148 12.80 -20.81 10.23
CA ILE A 148 13.07 -20.00 9.04
C ILE A 148 14.25 -19.06 9.30
N MET A 149 14.20 -18.27 10.38
CA MET A 149 15.27 -17.31 10.71
C MET A 149 16.62 -17.98 10.96
N GLN A 150 16.63 -19.18 11.54
CA GLN A 150 17.86 -19.95 11.70
C GLN A 150 18.43 -20.40 10.35
N GLN A 151 17.59 -20.92 9.45
CA GLN A 151 18.00 -21.31 8.11
C GLN A 151 18.58 -20.12 7.32
N LEU A 152 17.94 -18.95 7.39
CA LEU A 152 18.45 -17.74 6.74
C LEU A 152 19.81 -17.32 7.32
N LYS A 153 19.95 -17.32 8.65
CA LYS A 153 21.23 -17.01 9.31
C LYS A 153 22.33 -18.01 8.93
N ASP A 154 22.02 -19.29 8.80
CA ASP A 154 22.97 -20.31 8.37
C ASP A 154 23.48 -20.07 6.95
N GLN A 155 22.63 -19.55 6.05
CA GLN A 155 23.06 -19.16 4.70
C GLN A 155 23.95 -17.92 4.71
N ILE A 156 23.57 -16.90 5.49
CA ILE A 156 24.39 -15.70 5.68
C ILE A 156 25.78 -16.08 6.22
N ASN A 157 25.85 -16.97 7.20
CA ASN A 157 27.11 -17.46 7.77
C ASN A 157 27.98 -18.23 6.74
N LYS A 158 27.36 -18.85 5.74
CA LYS A 158 28.04 -19.50 4.60
C LYS A 158 28.43 -18.52 3.49
N GLY A 159 28.10 -17.23 3.63
CA GLY A 159 28.32 -16.22 2.59
C GLY A 159 27.38 -16.34 1.39
N ILE A 160 26.24 -17.02 1.57
CA ILE A 160 25.21 -17.18 0.54
C ILE A 160 24.16 -16.08 0.74
N PRO A 161 23.87 -15.25 -0.29
CA PRO A 161 22.91 -14.17 -0.15
C PRO A 161 21.49 -14.69 -0.04
N ILE A 162 20.67 -14.04 0.78
CA ILE A 162 19.25 -14.35 0.91
C ILE A 162 18.46 -13.79 -0.27
N ILE A 163 17.67 -14.61 -0.94
CA ILE A 163 16.84 -14.23 -2.08
C ILE A 163 15.37 -14.36 -1.71
N GLY A 164 14.67 -13.22 -1.65
CA GLY A 164 13.21 -13.17 -1.61
C GLY A 164 12.63 -12.96 -3.01
N ALA A 165 11.55 -13.66 -3.35
CA ALA A 165 10.86 -13.49 -4.63
C ALA A 165 9.40 -13.08 -4.47
N GLY A 166 8.91 -12.26 -5.40
CA GLY A 166 7.48 -11.95 -5.51
C GLY A 166 6.81 -12.77 -6.60
N ALA A 167 5.83 -13.60 -6.22
CA ALA A 167 5.08 -14.45 -7.13
C ALA A 167 3.68 -13.91 -7.44
N GLY A 168 3.41 -13.64 -8.71
CA GLY A 168 2.11 -13.25 -9.25
C GLY A 168 1.23 -14.40 -9.71
N THR A 169 1.79 -15.60 -9.84
CA THR A 169 1.09 -16.82 -10.29
C THR A 169 1.67 -18.06 -9.61
N GLY A 170 0.91 -19.17 -9.59
CA GLY A 170 1.41 -20.44 -9.08
C GLY A 170 2.62 -21.01 -9.85
N ILE A 171 2.70 -20.77 -11.17
CA ILE A 171 3.87 -21.22 -11.96
C ILE A 171 5.13 -20.41 -11.61
N SER A 172 5.00 -19.10 -11.34
CA SER A 172 6.10 -18.28 -10.81
C SER A 172 6.62 -18.91 -9.52
N ALA A 173 5.73 -19.08 -8.53
CA ALA A 173 6.10 -19.59 -7.21
C ALA A 173 6.76 -20.98 -7.26
N LYS A 174 6.22 -21.89 -8.08
CA LYS A 174 6.76 -23.25 -8.24
C LYS A 174 8.20 -23.24 -8.78
N PHE A 175 8.48 -22.39 -9.76
CA PHE A 175 9.83 -22.33 -10.35
C PHE A 175 10.79 -21.43 -9.58
N GLU A 176 10.29 -20.47 -8.79
CA GLU A 176 11.08 -19.77 -7.78
C GLU A 176 11.57 -20.75 -6.70
N GLU A 177 10.68 -21.61 -6.17
CA GLU A 177 11.07 -22.69 -5.24
C GLU A 177 12.08 -23.65 -5.87
N ALA A 178 11.83 -24.12 -7.10
CA ALA A 178 12.77 -24.98 -7.81
C ALA A 178 14.13 -24.30 -8.08
N GLY A 179 14.15 -22.97 -8.16
CA GLY A 179 15.36 -22.15 -8.30
C GLY A 179 16.12 -21.93 -6.99
N GLY A 180 15.57 -22.36 -5.85
CA GLY A 180 16.20 -22.22 -4.53
C GLY A 180 15.98 -20.86 -3.88
N VAL A 181 14.82 -20.22 -4.11
CA VAL A 181 14.45 -19.01 -3.37
C VAL A 181 14.28 -19.31 -1.87
N ASP A 182 14.57 -18.34 -1.02
CA ASP A 182 14.48 -18.51 0.45
C ASP A 182 13.09 -18.19 1.01
N LEU A 183 12.37 -17.30 0.33
CA LEU A 183 11.06 -16.83 0.74
C LEU A 183 10.30 -16.25 -0.45
N ILE A 184 8.99 -16.49 -0.48
CA ILE A 184 8.08 -15.99 -1.51
C ILE A 184 7.09 -15.02 -0.88
N VAL A 185 6.79 -13.90 -1.53
CA VAL A 185 5.63 -13.05 -1.18
C VAL A 185 4.63 -13.03 -2.33
N VAL A 186 3.36 -12.98 -1.96
CA VAL A 186 2.24 -12.92 -2.89
C VAL A 186 1.45 -11.65 -2.62
N TYR A 187 1.16 -10.88 -3.68
CA TYR A 187 0.34 -9.66 -3.59
C TYR A 187 -0.21 -9.25 -4.96
N ASN A 188 -1.18 -8.33 -4.94
CA ASN A 188 -1.92 -7.86 -6.12
C ASN A 188 -1.03 -7.37 -7.28
N SER A 189 0.02 -6.58 -7.02
CA SER A 189 0.95 -6.16 -8.07
C SER A 189 1.67 -7.32 -8.75
N GLY A 190 1.87 -8.47 -8.10
CA GLY A 190 2.35 -9.68 -8.77
C GLY A 190 1.38 -10.15 -9.83
N ARG A 191 0.11 -10.36 -9.43
CA ARG A 191 -0.96 -10.73 -10.37
C ARG A 191 -1.08 -9.74 -11.53
N PHE A 192 -1.02 -8.44 -11.24
CA PHE A 192 -1.14 -7.39 -12.26
C PHE A 192 0.06 -7.35 -13.21
N ARG A 193 1.29 -7.56 -12.72
CA ARG A 193 2.48 -7.70 -13.57
C ARG A 193 2.35 -8.89 -14.50
N MET A 194 1.89 -10.02 -14.00
CA MET A 194 1.70 -11.24 -14.79
C MET A 194 0.51 -11.13 -15.75
N ALA A 195 -0.39 -10.17 -15.53
CA ALA A 195 -1.41 -9.74 -16.50
C ALA A 195 -0.89 -8.68 -17.52
N GLY A 196 0.40 -8.35 -17.50
CA GLY A 196 1.02 -7.37 -18.40
C GLY A 196 0.72 -5.92 -18.03
N ARG A 197 0.64 -5.58 -16.74
CA ARG A 197 0.43 -4.20 -16.23
C ARG A 197 1.59 -3.73 -15.36
N GLY A 198 1.80 -2.42 -15.29
CA GLY A 198 2.83 -1.79 -14.46
C GLY A 198 2.67 -2.11 -12.98
N SER A 199 3.79 -2.18 -12.23
CA SER A 199 3.79 -2.54 -10.80
C SER A 199 2.95 -1.59 -9.93
N LEU A 200 2.85 -0.31 -10.30
CA LEU A 200 2.05 0.68 -9.58
C LEU A 200 0.54 0.45 -9.70
N ALA A 201 0.07 -0.42 -10.60
CA ALA A 201 -1.34 -0.75 -10.70
C ALA A 201 -1.89 -1.30 -9.37
N GLY A 202 -1.07 -1.97 -8.56
CA GLY A 202 -1.50 -2.47 -7.25
C GLY A 202 -1.68 -1.40 -6.18
N LEU A 203 -1.24 -0.17 -6.42
CA LEU A 203 -1.42 0.97 -5.51
C LEU A 203 -2.65 1.83 -5.87
N LEU A 204 -3.31 1.51 -6.99
CA LEU A 204 -4.43 2.27 -7.53
C LEU A 204 -5.76 1.54 -7.30
N PRO A 205 -6.91 2.23 -7.37
CA PRO A 205 -8.23 1.65 -7.05
C PRO A 205 -8.76 0.72 -8.16
N PHE A 206 -7.95 -0.26 -8.56
CA PHE A 206 -8.31 -1.27 -9.55
C PHE A 206 -8.80 -2.57 -8.90
N ALA A 207 -8.42 -2.83 -7.65
CA ALA A 207 -8.94 -3.94 -6.85
C ALA A 207 -8.69 -3.72 -5.34
N ASP A 208 -9.44 -4.43 -4.50
CA ASP A 208 -9.08 -4.62 -3.09
C ASP A 208 -7.83 -5.52 -3.02
N ALA A 209 -6.69 -4.96 -2.61
CA ALA A 209 -5.42 -5.66 -2.50
C ALA A 209 -5.48 -6.84 -1.49
N ASN A 210 -6.16 -6.64 -0.36
CA ASN A 210 -6.30 -7.64 0.70
C ASN A 210 -7.24 -8.78 0.28
N ALA A 211 -8.24 -8.53 -0.57
CA ALA A 211 -9.05 -9.60 -1.16
C ALA A 211 -8.25 -10.39 -2.22
N VAL A 212 -7.51 -9.69 -3.08
CA VAL A 212 -6.70 -10.33 -4.13
C VAL A 212 -5.68 -11.29 -3.54
N VAL A 213 -4.98 -10.95 -2.45
CA VAL A 213 -4.00 -11.86 -1.84
C VAL A 213 -4.66 -13.14 -1.28
N LEU A 214 -5.89 -13.06 -0.76
CA LEU A 214 -6.65 -14.24 -0.33
C LEU A 214 -7.00 -15.16 -1.50
N GLU A 215 -7.37 -14.60 -2.65
CA GLU A 215 -7.63 -15.39 -3.86
C GLU A 215 -6.35 -16.08 -4.35
N MET A 216 -5.25 -15.33 -4.42
CA MET A 216 -3.95 -15.84 -4.88
C MET A 216 -3.40 -16.94 -3.98
N ALA A 217 -3.79 -16.98 -2.70
CA ALA A 217 -3.40 -18.06 -1.79
C ALA A 217 -3.76 -19.45 -2.35
N ASN A 218 -4.93 -19.58 -2.99
CA ASN A 218 -5.39 -20.84 -3.59
C ASN A 218 -4.58 -21.25 -4.83
N GLU A 219 -3.91 -20.29 -5.49
CA GLU A 219 -3.08 -20.54 -6.67
C GLU A 219 -1.64 -20.92 -6.28
N VAL A 220 -1.14 -20.36 -5.17
CA VAL A 220 0.28 -20.43 -4.79
C VAL A 220 0.54 -21.46 -3.69
N LEU A 221 -0.20 -21.43 -2.58
CA LEU A 221 0.08 -22.30 -1.43
C LEU A 221 0.02 -23.80 -1.76
N PRO A 222 -0.88 -24.30 -2.64
CA PRO A 222 -0.90 -25.72 -2.98
C PRO A 222 0.30 -26.21 -3.79
N VAL A 223 1.01 -25.31 -4.49
CA VAL A 223 2.11 -25.68 -5.40
C VAL A 223 3.50 -25.50 -4.80
N VAL A 224 3.66 -24.63 -3.80
CA VAL A 224 4.89 -24.46 -3.00
C VAL A 224 4.90 -25.48 -1.87
N LYS A 225 6.05 -26.11 -1.58
CA LYS A 225 6.15 -27.24 -0.65
C LYS A 225 6.94 -26.93 0.61
N GLU A 226 8.10 -26.30 0.47
CA GLU A 226 9.09 -26.15 1.54
C GLU A 226 9.36 -24.68 1.86
N VAL A 227 9.26 -23.80 0.85
CA VAL A 227 9.60 -22.39 1.01
C VAL A 227 8.49 -21.62 1.75
N PRO A 228 8.82 -20.76 2.73
CA PRO A 228 7.82 -19.92 3.39
C PRO A 228 7.20 -18.92 2.41
N VAL A 229 5.86 -18.93 2.35
CA VAL A 229 5.07 -17.98 1.57
C VAL A 229 4.47 -16.92 2.49
N LEU A 230 4.65 -15.66 2.12
CA LEU A 230 4.19 -14.48 2.84
C LEU A 230 3.08 -13.75 2.07
N ALA A 231 2.19 -13.09 2.79
CA ALA A 231 1.14 -12.25 2.21
C ALA A 231 1.56 -10.77 2.19
N GLY A 232 1.40 -10.10 1.05
CA GLY A 232 1.39 -8.63 1.04
C GLY A 232 0.06 -8.11 1.57
N VAL A 233 0.13 -7.27 2.59
CA VAL A 233 -1.01 -6.69 3.30
C VAL A 233 -1.06 -5.19 3.05
N CYS A 234 -2.22 -4.71 2.57
CA CYS A 234 -2.55 -3.29 2.54
C CYS A 234 -2.98 -2.85 3.94
N ALA A 235 -2.03 -2.35 4.73
CA ALA A 235 -2.28 -1.99 6.13
C ALA A 235 -3.13 -0.72 6.30
N THR A 236 -3.17 0.14 5.28
CA THR A 236 -3.95 1.39 5.28
C THR A 236 -5.38 1.19 4.77
N ASP A 237 -5.83 -0.06 4.56
CA ASP A 237 -7.19 -0.36 4.12
C ASP A 237 -8.21 0.02 5.23
N PRO A 238 -9.04 1.06 5.01
CA PRO A 238 -9.92 1.58 6.05
C PRO A 238 -11.11 0.65 6.36
N PHE A 239 -11.31 -0.41 5.56
CA PHE A 239 -12.42 -1.35 5.72
C PHE A 239 -11.97 -2.68 6.33
N ARG A 240 -10.68 -2.83 6.66
CA ARG A 240 -10.11 -4.09 7.15
C ARG A 240 -9.70 -4.00 8.60
N ARG A 241 -10.20 -4.92 9.42
CA ARG A 241 -9.78 -5.09 10.82
C ARG A 241 -8.51 -5.93 10.87
N MET A 242 -7.35 -5.29 11.04
CA MET A 242 -6.05 -5.96 10.92
C MET A 242 -5.85 -7.14 11.87
N ASP A 243 -6.33 -7.05 13.11
CA ASP A 243 -6.21 -8.16 14.07
C ASP A 243 -6.95 -9.43 13.61
N TYR A 244 -8.09 -9.27 12.94
CA TYR A 244 -8.83 -10.39 12.35
C TYR A 244 -8.17 -10.89 11.07
N PHE A 245 -7.75 -9.95 10.21
CA PHE A 245 -7.18 -10.28 8.91
C PHE A 245 -5.85 -11.02 9.03
N LEU A 246 -4.98 -10.64 9.97
CA LEU A 246 -3.73 -11.36 10.22
C LEU A 246 -3.96 -12.79 10.69
N LYS A 247 -4.94 -13.02 11.58
CA LYS A 247 -5.34 -14.38 12.00
C LYS A 247 -5.96 -15.19 10.85
N GLN A 248 -6.68 -14.52 9.94
CA GLN A 248 -7.16 -15.17 8.73
C GLN A 248 -6.01 -15.64 7.84
N LEU A 249 -5.02 -14.79 7.58
CA LEU A 249 -3.83 -15.14 6.79
C LEU A 249 -3.03 -16.28 7.42
N GLU A 250 -2.85 -16.24 8.73
CA GLU A 250 -2.27 -17.31 9.53
C GLU A 250 -3.03 -18.64 9.34
N SER A 251 -4.37 -18.61 9.44
CA SER A 251 -5.22 -19.81 9.30
C SER A 251 -5.18 -20.42 7.89
N ILE A 252 -5.01 -19.58 6.86
CA ILE A 252 -4.88 -19.99 5.47
C ILE A 252 -3.54 -20.70 5.22
N GLY A 253 -2.52 -20.39 6.02
CA GLY A 253 -1.21 -21.06 5.98
C GLY A 253 -0.05 -20.17 5.56
N PHE A 254 -0.25 -18.86 5.41
CA PHE A 254 0.88 -17.94 5.21
C PHE A 254 1.82 -17.98 6.42
N SER A 255 3.12 -17.97 6.14
CA SER A 255 4.16 -18.00 7.18
C SER A 255 4.53 -16.61 7.69
N GLY A 256 4.08 -15.56 6.99
CA GLY A 256 4.47 -14.19 7.30
C GLY A 256 3.74 -13.14 6.48
N VAL A 257 4.11 -11.88 6.70
CA VAL A 257 3.53 -10.73 6.00
C VAL A 257 4.57 -9.70 5.56
N GLN A 258 4.21 -8.91 4.57
CA GLN A 258 4.92 -7.72 4.08
C GLN A 258 3.90 -6.58 3.91
N ASN A 259 4.29 -5.34 4.20
CA ASN A 259 3.47 -4.15 3.93
C ASN A 259 3.45 -3.84 2.43
N PHE A 260 2.54 -4.45 1.70
CA PHE A 260 2.34 -4.14 0.29
C PHE A 260 0.88 -4.37 -0.10
N PRO A 261 0.22 -3.42 -0.81
CA PRO A 261 0.67 -2.09 -1.21
C PRO A 261 1.12 -1.20 -0.05
N THR A 262 2.07 -0.30 -0.30
CA THR A 262 2.67 0.59 0.72
C THR A 262 2.61 2.03 0.26
N VAL A 263 2.28 2.93 1.20
CA VAL A 263 2.31 4.38 0.97
C VAL A 263 3.73 4.93 0.91
N GLY A 264 4.73 4.13 1.30
CA GLY A 264 6.15 4.44 1.14
C GLY A 264 6.58 4.71 -0.31
N LEU A 265 5.79 4.25 -1.29
CA LEU A 265 6.01 4.52 -2.71
C LEU A 265 5.38 5.83 -3.22
N PHE A 266 4.56 6.52 -2.41
CA PHE A 266 4.05 7.84 -2.74
C PHE A 266 4.97 8.93 -2.16
N ASP A 267 5.05 10.06 -2.86
CA ASP A 267 5.81 11.25 -2.46
C ASP A 267 4.99 12.55 -2.59
N GLY A 268 5.65 13.67 -2.27
CA GLY A 268 5.10 15.03 -2.39
C GLY A 268 3.81 15.27 -1.59
N ASN A 269 3.00 16.22 -2.08
CA ASN A 269 1.75 16.60 -1.41
C ASN A 269 0.76 15.42 -1.34
N PHE A 270 0.80 14.47 -2.28
CA PHE A 270 -0.11 13.33 -2.24
C PHE A 270 0.21 12.42 -1.05
N ARG A 271 1.49 12.07 -0.84
CA ARG A 271 1.92 11.33 0.35
C ARG A 271 1.56 12.08 1.64
N GLN A 272 1.82 13.38 1.69
CA GLN A 272 1.49 14.19 2.86
C GLN A 272 -0.02 14.13 3.18
N ASN A 273 -0.88 14.27 2.17
CA ASN A 273 -2.32 14.17 2.36
C ASN A 273 -2.75 12.78 2.86
N LEU A 274 -2.12 11.70 2.40
CA LEU A 274 -2.39 10.34 2.92
C LEU A 274 -2.05 10.23 4.41
N GLU A 275 -0.88 10.74 4.82
CA GLU A 275 -0.47 10.78 6.23
C GLU A 275 -1.47 11.59 7.08
N GLU A 276 -1.85 12.78 6.62
CA GLU A 276 -2.75 13.70 7.34
C GLU A 276 -4.20 13.20 7.42
N THR A 277 -4.60 12.28 6.54
CA THR A 277 -5.98 11.75 6.46
C THR A 277 -6.11 10.32 6.95
N GLY A 278 -5.13 9.80 7.70
CA GLY A 278 -5.23 8.50 8.36
C GLY A 278 -4.89 7.30 7.47
N MET A 279 -4.17 7.50 6.38
CA MET A 279 -3.61 6.44 5.52
C MET A 279 -2.07 6.51 5.53
N GLY A 280 -1.50 6.78 6.70
CA GLY A 280 -0.07 6.97 6.89
C GLY A 280 0.72 5.68 7.02
N TYR A 281 2.04 5.76 6.80
CA TYR A 281 2.96 4.63 6.93
C TYR A 281 3.02 4.09 8.37
N GLY A 282 2.65 4.89 9.37
CA GLY A 282 2.52 4.44 10.76
C GLY A 282 1.57 3.24 10.93
N LEU A 283 0.51 3.14 10.11
CA LEU A 283 -0.38 1.98 10.12
C LEU A 283 0.29 0.70 9.59
N GLU A 284 1.20 0.85 8.63
CA GLU A 284 2.01 -0.28 8.14
C GLU A 284 2.96 -0.78 9.23
N VAL A 285 3.61 0.13 9.97
CA VAL A 285 4.45 -0.21 11.12
C VAL A 285 3.62 -0.91 12.21
N GLU A 286 2.42 -0.42 12.51
CA GLU A 286 1.52 -1.05 13.49
C GLU A 286 1.11 -2.47 13.06
N MET A 287 0.76 -2.66 11.79
CA MET A 287 0.41 -3.97 11.23
C MET A 287 1.57 -4.96 11.36
N ILE A 288 2.80 -4.54 11.08
CA ILE A 288 4.00 -5.36 11.28
C ILE A 288 4.17 -5.72 12.76
N GLY A 289 3.99 -4.77 13.68
CA GLY A 289 4.06 -5.04 15.11
C GLY A 289 3.01 -6.03 15.60
N LYS A 290 1.79 -5.98 15.05
CA LYS A 290 0.74 -6.96 15.33
C LYS A 290 1.10 -8.34 14.78
N ALA A 291 1.60 -8.42 13.55
CA ALA A 291 2.03 -9.68 12.94
C ALA A 291 3.18 -10.33 13.71
N HIS A 292 4.17 -9.52 14.13
CA HIS A 292 5.26 -9.97 15.00
C HIS A 292 4.72 -10.59 16.30
N LYS A 293 3.79 -9.92 16.99
CA LYS A 293 3.16 -10.45 18.22
C LYS A 293 2.40 -11.77 18.02
N LEU A 294 1.89 -12.03 16.82
CA LEU A 294 1.28 -13.31 16.43
C LEU A 294 2.33 -14.40 16.09
N GLY A 295 3.63 -14.07 16.14
CA GLY A 295 4.72 -14.97 15.79
C GLY A 295 4.88 -15.20 14.29
N LEU A 296 4.23 -14.40 13.44
CA LEU A 296 4.39 -14.46 12.00
C LEU A 296 5.73 -13.84 11.58
N LEU A 297 6.34 -14.39 10.54
CA LEU A 297 7.54 -13.79 9.94
C LEU A 297 7.19 -12.42 9.33
N THR A 298 8.03 -11.41 9.57
CA THR A 298 7.78 -10.05 9.12
C THR A 298 8.90 -9.55 8.21
N THR A 299 8.54 -9.10 6.99
CA THR A 299 9.52 -8.70 5.97
C THR A 299 9.24 -7.32 5.33
N PRO A 300 8.98 -6.26 6.12
CA PRO A 300 8.53 -4.98 5.57
C PRO A 300 9.51 -4.28 4.64
N TYR A 301 8.95 -3.52 3.70
CA TYR A 301 9.67 -2.47 2.97
C TYR A 301 9.85 -1.22 3.83
N ALA A 302 11.06 -0.66 3.80
CA ALA A 302 11.39 0.67 4.32
C ALA A 302 12.11 1.49 3.24
N PHE A 303 11.82 2.79 3.19
CA PHE A 303 12.32 3.72 2.18
C PHE A 303 13.28 4.77 2.75
N SER A 304 13.37 4.86 4.08
CA SER A 304 14.25 5.79 4.80
C SER A 304 14.82 5.19 6.09
N PRO A 305 15.89 5.77 6.65
CA PRO A 305 16.42 5.38 7.97
C PRO A 305 15.38 5.43 9.09
N ASP A 306 14.48 6.42 9.08
CA ASP A 306 13.46 6.58 10.13
C ASP A 306 12.41 5.47 10.06
N GLU A 307 11.97 5.10 8.85
CA GLU A 307 11.08 3.97 8.63
C GLU A 307 11.77 2.64 9.01
N ALA A 308 13.08 2.50 8.74
CA ALA A 308 13.85 1.32 9.15
C ALA A 308 13.92 1.19 10.68
N VAL A 309 14.13 2.30 11.40
CA VAL A 309 14.08 2.34 12.87
C VAL A 309 12.69 1.95 13.37
N ALA A 310 11.64 2.47 12.74
CA ALA A 310 10.26 2.17 13.13
C ALA A 310 9.93 0.69 12.93
N MET A 311 10.28 0.10 11.79
CA MET A 311 10.08 -1.32 11.50
C MET A 311 10.91 -2.22 12.42
N ALA A 312 12.16 -1.85 12.71
CA ALA A 312 13.00 -2.61 13.65
C ALA A 312 12.41 -2.58 15.08
N LYS A 313 11.89 -1.43 15.53
CA LYS A 313 11.20 -1.31 16.83
C LYS A 313 9.89 -2.09 16.87
N ALA A 314 9.21 -2.24 15.74
CA ALA A 314 8.00 -3.06 15.62
C ALA A 314 8.29 -4.57 15.68
N GLY A 315 9.56 -4.99 15.61
CA GLY A 315 9.96 -6.39 15.65
C GLY A 315 10.17 -7.02 14.28
N ALA A 316 10.40 -6.22 13.23
CA ALA A 316 10.69 -6.73 11.90
C ALA A 316 11.87 -7.73 11.90
N ASP A 317 11.61 -8.95 11.44
CA ASP A 317 12.64 -9.99 11.31
C ASP A 317 13.60 -9.69 10.14
N ILE A 318 13.01 -9.20 9.04
CA ILE A 318 13.72 -8.77 7.83
C ILE A 318 13.24 -7.37 7.45
N ILE A 319 14.15 -6.46 7.10
CA ILE A 319 13.81 -5.15 6.52
C ILE A 319 14.31 -5.11 5.08
N VAL A 320 13.43 -4.75 4.16
CA VAL A 320 13.74 -4.63 2.74
C VAL A 320 13.92 -3.15 2.38
N ALA A 321 15.17 -2.74 2.18
CA ALA A 321 15.55 -1.39 1.78
C ALA A 321 15.10 -1.12 0.33
N HIS A 322 14.03 -0.35 0.15
CA HIS A 322 13.34 -0.17 -1.12
C HIS A 322 13.75 1.13 -1.83
N MET A 323 14.38 1.01 -3.00
CA MET A 323 14.92 2.14 -3.79
C MET A 323 13.91 2.72 -4.82
N GLY A 324 12.60 2.57 -4.56
CA GLY A 324 11.55 2.91 -5.51
C GLY A 324 11.36 1.89 -6.64
N LEU A 325 10.63 2.26 -7.70
CA LEU A 325 10.24 1.33 -8.77
C LEU A 325 11.42 0.85 -9.63
N THR A 326 11.40 -0.42 -10.00
CA THR A 326 12.39 -1.01 -10.91
C THR A 326 12.26 -0.44 -12.33
N THR A 327 13.37 -0.04 -12.95
CA THR A 327 13.39 0.68 -14.23
C THR A 327 13.43 -0.19 -15.49
N SER A 328 13.61 -1.50 -15.37
CA SER A 328 13.82 -2.40 -16.52
C SER A 328 12.55 -3.03 -17.10
N GLY A 329 12.66 -3.55 -18.33
CA GLY A 329 11.60 -4.29 -19.03
C GLY A 329 10.65 -3.41 -19.84
N SER A 330 9.60 -4.03 -20.40
CA SER A 330 8.63 -3.35 -21.27
C SER A 330 7.76 -2.30 -20.55
N ILE A 331 7.60 -2.44 -19.23
CA ILE A 331 6.70 -1.64 -18.39
C ILE A 331 7.38 -1.12 -17.11
N GLY A 332 8.72 -1.01 -17.10
CA GLY A 332 9.50 -0.45 -16.00
C GLY A 332 9.39 1.08 -15.88
N ALA A 333 9.74 1.63 -14.72
CA ALA A 333 9.82 3.07 -14.53
C ALA A 333 10.98 3.69 -15.34
N LYS A 334 10.87 4.96 -15.74
CA LYS A 334 11.95 5.68 -16.45
C LYS A 334 12.82 6.53 -15.54
N THR A 335 12.39 6.73 -14.30
CA THR A 335 13.04 7.58 -13.29
C THR A 335 13.48 6.72 -12.12
N SER A 336 14.76 6.71 -11.82
CA SER A 336 15.31 6.14 -10.58
C SER A 336 16.55 6.91 -10.14
N VAL A 337 16.92 6.71 -8.88
CA VAL A 337 18.27 7.02 -8.39
C VAL A 337 19.33 6.24 -9.14
N SER A 338 20.59 6.70 -9.06
CA SER A 338 21.74 5.95 -9.58
C SER A 338 22.02 4.70 -8.75
N ILE A 339 22.76 3.74 -9.32
CA ILE A 339 23.15 2.54 -8.58
C ILE A 339 24.14 2.89 -7.44
N GLU A 340 24.99 3.89 -7.63
CA GLU A 340 25.90 4.42 -6.61
C GLU A 340 25.14 5.08 -5.46
N GLU A 341 24.12 5.87 -5.77
CA GLU A 341 23.25 6.45 -4.74
C GLU A 341 22.44 5.37 -4.00
N SER A 342 22.04 4.31 -4.70
CA SER A 342 21.37 3.17 -4.09
C SER A 342 22.26 2.49 -3.03
N VAL A 343 23.58 2.39 -3.25
CA VAL A 343 24.51 1.88 -2.22
C VAL A 343 24.42 2.71 -0.94
N VAL A 344 24.47 4.04 -1.07
CA VAL A 344 24.45 4.96 0.08
C VAL A 344 23.12 4.85 0.84
N ARG A 345 22.00 4.83 0.12
CA ARG A 345 20.66 4.76 0.73
C ARG A 345 20.40 3.42 1.39
N VAL A 346 20.76 2.31 0.73
CA VAL A 346 20.64 0.96 1.30
C VAL A 346 21.50 0.84 2.56
N GLN A 347 22.74 1.33 2.54
CA GLN A 347 23.60 1.31 3.73
C GLN A 347 22.99 2.09 4.89
N ALA A 348 22.46 3.29 4.63
CA ALA A 348 21.84 4.12 5.67
C ALA A 348 20.63 3.45 6.32
N ILE A 349 19.80 2.74 5.54
CA ILE A 349 18.68 1.94 6.05
C ILE A 349 19.18 0.77 6.89
N ALA A 350 20.19 0.04 6.42
CA ALA A 350 20.79 -1.08 7.14
C ALA A 350 21.37 -0.64 8.49
N ASP A 351 22.20 0.41 8.49
CA ASP A 351 22.81 0.96 9.71
C ASP A 351 21.76 1.41 10.73
N ALA A 352 20.66 2.00 10.26
CA ALA A 352 19.56 2.46 11.10
C ALA A 352 18.79 1.30 11.73
N ALA A 353 18.50 0.24 10.95
CA ALA A 353 17.90 -0.99 11.46
C ALA A 353 18.81 -1.66 12.51
N HIS A 354 20.10 -1.84 12.20
CA HIS A 354 21.06 -2.51 13.07
C HIS A 354 21.37 -1.77 14.36
N ARG A 355 21.21 -0.45 14.38
CA ARG A 355 21.30 0.34 15.62
C ARG A 355 20.20 -0.02 16.61
N ILE A 356 19.03 -0.44 16.13
CA ILE A 356 17.91 -0.89 16.96
C ILE A 356 18.02 -2.37 17.28
N ASN A 357 18.29 -3.19 16.27
CA ASN A 357 18.46 -4.63 16.42
C ASN A 357 19.60 -5.14 15.52
N PRO A 358 20.76 -5.50 16.07
CA PRO A 358 21.90 -5.97 15.27
C PRO A 358 21.65 -7.32 14.59
N HIS A 359 20.57 -8.02 14.93
CA HIS A 359 20.20 -9.31 14.34
C HIS A 359 19.17 -9.21 13.20
N THR A 360 18.66 -8.02 12.89
CA THR A 360 17.73 -7.84 11.77
C THR A 360 18.41 -8.16 10.45
N ILE A 361 17.80 -9.02 9.64
CA ILE A 361 18.27 -9.28 8.27
C ILE A 361 17.83 -8.10 7.41
N VAL A 362 18.73 -7.60 6.57
CA VAL A 362 18.45 -6.49 5.65
C VAL A 362 18.67 -6.95 4.22
N LEU A 363 17.68 -6.73 3.35
CA LEU A 363 17.74 -7.02 1.92
C LEU A 363 17.60 -5.72 1.13
N CYS A 364 18.13 -5.66 -0.09
CA CYS A 364 17.91 -4.53 -1.00
C CYS A 364 16.84 -4.84 -2.06
N HIS A 365 16.15 -3.82 -2.54
CA HIS A 365 15.11 -3.96 -3.58
C HIS A 365 14.93 -2.68 -4.39
N GLY A 366 14.50 -2.83 -5.66
CA GLY A 366 13.91 -1.74 -6.43
C GLY A 366 14.92 -0.78 -7.07
N GLY A 367 14.39 0.30 -7.65
CA GLY A 367 15.17 1.32 -8.35
C GLY A 367 16.03 0.71 -9.48
N PRO A 368 17.34 1.00 -9.54
CA PRO A 368 18.23 0.43 -10.54
C PRO A 368 18.63 -1.03 -10.24
N ILE A 369 18.21 -1.62 -9.11
CA ILE A 369 18.59 -2.99 -8.71
C ILE A 369 17.66 -4.01 -9.40
N SER A 370 17.91 -4.23 -10.69
CA SER A 370 17.00 -4.95 -11.59
C SER A 370 17.32 -6.43 -11.83
N GLY A 371 18.43 -6.93 -11.29
CA GLY A 371 18.86 -8.31 -11.54
C GLY A 371 20.10 -8.69 -10.72
N PRO A 372 20.65 -9.90 -10.97
CA PRO A 372 21.75 -10.45 -10.17
C PRO A 372 23.01 -9.58 -10.18
N ARG A 373 23.34 -8.94 -11.31
CA ARG A 373 24.53 -8.09 -11.43
C ARG A 373 24.43 -6.84 -10.56
N GLU A 374 23.27 -6.18 -10.57
CA GLU A 374 23.05 -4.98 -9.77
C GLU A 374 22.92 -5.34 -8.29
N ALA A 375 22.27 -6.46 -7.95
CA ALA A 375 22.23 -6.96 -6.58
C ALA A 375 23.66 -7.25 -6.06
N GLU A 376 24.49 -7.96 -6.83
CA GLU A 376 25.89 -8.20 -6.49
C GLU A 376 26.67 -6.89 -6.29
N PHE A 377 26.43 -5.89 -7.13
CA PHE A 377 27.07 -4.58 -7.01
C PHE A 377 26.78 -3.92 -5.66
N ILE A 378 25.53 -3.96 -5.20
CA ILE A 378 25.10 -3.45 -3.89
C ILE A 378 25.73 -4.26 -2.76
N LEU A 379 25.61 -5.59 -2.80
CA LEU A 379 26.10 -6.47 -1.74
C LEU A 379 27.62 -6.36 -1.53
N LYS A 380 28.39 -6.17 -2.60
CA LYS A 380 29.85 -5.96 -2.52
C LYS A 380 30.26 -4.60 -1.97
N ARG A 381 29.34 -3.63 -1.91
CA ARG A 381 29.61 -2.23 -1.52
C ARG A 381 28.87 -1.78 -0.27
N THR A 382 28.15 -2.69 0.37
CA THR A 382 27.44 -2.44 1.61
C THR A 382 27.92 -3.43 2.68
N LYS A 383 27.70 -3.09 3.94
CA LYS A 383 27.96 -3.93 5.11
C LYS A 383 26.64 -4.14 5.85
N GLY A 384 26.38 -5.37 6.28
CA GLY A 384 25.11 -5.69 6.94
C GLY A 384 23.90 -5.76 5.99
N VAL A 385 24.12 -5.85 4.69
CA VAL A 385 23.09 -6.18 3.71
C VAL A 385 23.33 -7.60 3.25
N HIS A 386 22.30 -8.43 3.37
CA HIS A 386 22.44 -9.89 3.39
C HIS A 386 21.87 -10.54 2.14
N GLY A 387 21.26 -9.77 1.25
CA GLY A 387 20.62 -10.33 0.07
C GLY A 387 19.74 -9.34 -0.68
N PHE A 388 18.85 -9.89 -1.50
CA PHE A 388 18.03 -9.16 -2.45
C PHE A 388 16.59 -9.66 -2.43
N TYR A 389 15.65 -8.73 -2.52
CA TYR A 389 14.25 -9.04 -2.76
C TYR A 389 13.92 -8.67 -4.20
N GLY A 390 13.40 -9.61 -4.99
CA GLY A 390 13.11 -9.37 -6.40
C GLY A 390 11.73 -9.85 -6.79
N ALA A 391 10.95 -8.96 -7.40
CA ALA A 391 9.61 -9.30 -7.86
C ALA A 391 9.59 -9.34 -9.39
N SER A 392 9.55 -8.16 -10.02
CA SER A 392 9.64 -8.06 -11.48
C SER A 392 10.87 -8.74 -12.09
N SER A 393 12.00 -8.73 -11.39
CA SER A 393 13.26 -9.29 -11.85
C SER A 393 13.31 -10.82 -11.80
N LEU A 394 12.45 -11.46 -11.00
CA LEU A 394 12.44 -12.90 -10.79
C LEU A 394 11.37 -13.60 -11.65
N GLU A 395 10.20 -12.98 -11.82
CA GLU A 395 9.14 -13.57 -12.65
C GLU A 395 8.98 -12.89 -14.01
N ARG A 396 8.76 -11.56 -14.03
CA ARG A 396 8.23 -10.88 -15.21
C ARG A 396 9.26 -10.81 -16.33
N LEU A 397 10.46 -10.31 -16.03
CA LEU A 397 11.51 -10.13 -17.05
C LEU A 397 11.93 -11.47 -17.68
N PRO A 398 12.15 -12.56 -16.91
CA PRO A 398 12.43 -13.86 -17.50
C PRO A 398 11.28 -14.39 -18.37
N VAL A 399 10.03 -14.26 -17.91
CA VAL A 399 8.85 -14.73 -18.67
C VAL A 399 8.66 -13.95 -19.98
N GLU A 400 8.79 -12.63 -19.95
CA GLU A 400 8.71 -11.77 -21.14
C GLU A 400 9.73 -12.22 -22.20
N GLN A 401 10.98 -12.46 -21.79
CA GLN A 401 12.05 -12.89 -22.67
C GLN A 401 11.81 -14.30 -23.23
N ALA A 402 11.47 -15.25 -22.35
CA ALA A 402 11.30 -16.66 -22.72
C ALA A 402 10.12 -16.87 -23.69
N ILE A 403 8.96 -16.29 -23.40
CA ILE A 403 7.77 -16.40 -24.28
C ILE A 403 8.06 -15.76 -25.63
N THR A 404 8.60 -14.53 -25.62
CA THR A 404 8.89 -13.80 -26.88
C THR A 404 9.90 -14.55 -27.74
N SER A 405 10.95 -15.10 -27.13
CA SER A 405 12.00 -15.82 -27.86
C SER A 405 11.48 -17.14 -28.44
N THR A 406 10.69 -17.89 -27.66
CA THR A 406 10.04 -19.12 -28.11
C THR A 406 9.12 -18.87 -29.31
N VAL A 407 8.26 -17.84 -29.24
CA VAL A 407 7.37 -17.49 -30.36
C VAL A 407 8.17 -17.09 -31.61
N ARG A 408 9.26 -16.34 -31.45
CA ARG A 408 10.15 -15.99 -32.58
C ARG A 408 10.77 -17.23 -33.22
N GLN A 409 11.19 -18.21 -32.44
CA GLN A 409 11.71 -19.47 -32.96
C GLN A 409 10.66 -20.21 -33.79
N TYR A 410 9.43 -20.36 -33.30
CA TYR A 410 8.34 -20.95 -34.11
C TYR A 410 8.07 -20.17 -35.40
N LYS A 411 8.09 -18.83 -35.35
CA LYS A 411 7.89 -17.99 -36.54
C LYS A 411 9.04 -18.02 -37.53
N SER A 412 10.22 -18.51 -37.14
CA SER A 412 11.38 -18.70 -38.03
C SER A 412 11.39 -20.02 -38.80
N ILE A 413 10.42 -20.91 -38.54
CA ILE A 413 10.28 -22.16 -39.29
C ILE A 413 9.95 -21.82 -40.76
N SER A 414 10.81 -22.28 -41.68
CA SER A 414 10.54 -22.21 -43.12
C SER A 414 9.53 -23.30 -43.50
N ILE A 415 8.53 -22.93 -44.30
CA ILE A 415 7.61 -23.89 -44.92
C ILE A 415 7.90 -23.80 -46.42
N GLU A 416 8.68 -24.77 -46.93
CA GLU A 416 8.87 -25.01 -48.36
C GLU A 416 7.73 -25.87 -48.93
#